data_AF-A0A0E3RNM4-F1
#
_entry.id   AF-A0A0E3RNM4-F1
#
_cell.length_a   1.000
_cell.length_b   1.000
_cell.length_c   1.000
_cell.angle_alpha   90.00
_cell.angle_beta   90.00
_cell.angle_gamma   90.00
#
_symmetry.space_group_name_H-M   'P 1'
#
loop_
_entity.id
_entity.type
_entity.pdbx_description
1 polymer ?
#
loop_
_entity_poly.entity_id
_entity_poly.type
_entity_poly.pdbx_seq_one_letter_code
_entity_poly.pdbx_strand_id
1 'polypeptide(L)'
;MHRTLNLDDLIAQKAKKDVEKDPEMTNESLYDLIIPPGTVVSIIYDIVEEFDLEPITRKMPVSIANSEEREILVLRGPLEKVQAAEAFLYEEMKSWIENQ
;
A
#
# COMPACT_ATOMS: atom_id res chain seq x y z
N MET A 1 9.96 -5.36 23.88
CA MET A 1 9.79 -3.99 23.36
C MET A 1 8.69 -4.06 22.31
N HIS A 2 7.55 -3.41 22.52
CA HIS A 2 6.50 -3.34 21.50
C HIS A 2 6.97 -2.37 20.43
N ARG A 3 7.35 -2.88 19.26
CA ARG A 3 7.72 -2.05 18.12
C ARG A 3 6.43 -1.54 17.50
N THR A 4 6.18 -0.24 17.60
CA THR A 4 5.07 0.40 16.89
C THR A 4 5.30 0.26 15.39
N LEU A 5 4.33 -0.29 14.66
CA LEU A 5 4.39 -0.37 13.19
C LEU A 5 4.31 1.05 12.61
N ASN A 6 5.27 1.41 11.75
CA ASN A 6 5.42 2.74 11.17
C ASN A 6 5.54 2.63 9.65
N LEU A 7 4.76 3.40 8.91
CA LEU A 7 4.74 3.32 7.45
C LEU A 7 6.09 3.63 6.81
N ASP A 8 6.85 4.58 7.35
CA ASP A 8 8.20 4.91 6.87
C ASP A 8 9.16 3.73 6.98
N ASP A 9 9.04 2.93 8.05
CA ASP A 9 9.84 1.72 8.24
C ASP A 9 9.48 0.66 7.19
N LEU A 10 8.20 0.55 6.80
CA LEU A 10 7.74 -0.38 5.77
C LEU A 10 8.28 -0.01 4.38
N ILE A 11 8.17 1.28 4.03
CA ILE A 11 8.71 1.83 2.78
C ILE A 11 10.22 1.59 2.69
N ALA A 12 10.96 1.93 3.75
CA ALA A 12 12.41 1.74 3.80
C ALA A 12 12.83 0.26 3.72
N GLN A 13 12.01 -0.67 4.22
CA GLN A 13 12.28 -2.10 4.16
C GLN A 13 12.08 -2.66 2.75
N LYS A 14 10.98 -2.33 2.07
CA LYS A 14 10.71 -2.81 0.72
C LYS A 14 11.67 -2.21 -0.31
N ALA A 15 11.99 -0.92 -0.20
CA ALA A 15 12.98 -0.27 -1.07
C ALA A 15 14.36 -0.97 -1.04
N LYS A 16 14.77 -1.52 0.11
CA LYS A 16 16.01 -2.31 0.21
C LYS A 16 15.90 -3.69 -0.45
N LYS A 17 14.71 -4.29 -0.43
CA LYS A 17 14.42 -5.61 -1.02
C LYS A 17 14.34 -5.55 -2.55
N ASP A 18 13.81 -4.46 -3.12
CA ASP A 18 13.65 -4.31 -4.57
C ASP A 18 14.97 -4.00 -5.31
N VAL A 19 16.01 -3.54 -4.62
CA VAL A 19 17.38 -3.43 -5.18
C VAL A 19 17.97 -4.80 -5.57
N GLU A 20 17.40 -5.90 -5.06
CA GLU A 20 17.82 -7.27 -5.38
C GLU A 20 16.96 -7.97 -6.45
N LYS A 21 15.93 -7.30 -7.02
CA LYS A 21 15.04 -7.90 -8.02
C LYS A 21 15.50 -7.69 -9.47
N ASP A 22 15.24 -8.72 -10.28
CA ASP A 22 15.66 -8.90 -11.68
C ASP A 22 15.06 -7.84 -12.64
N PRO A 23 15.86 -7.18 -13.51
CA PRO A 23 15.39 -6.18 -14.47
C PRO A 23 14.48 -6.72 -15.60
N GLU A 24 14.17 -8.02 -15.66
CA GLU A 24 13.33 -8.61 -16.73
C GLU A 24 11.82 -8.27 -16.67
N MET A 25 11.30 -7.63 -15.62
CA MET A 25 9.88 -7.21 -15.51
C MET A 25 9.47 -6.00 -16.38
N THR A 26 10.24 -5.66 -17.42
CA THR A 26 10.14 -4.38 -18.15
C THR A 26 8.92 -4.23 -19.09
N ASN A 27 8.07 -5.25 -19.24
CA ASN A 27 6.91 -5.21 -20.15
C ASN A 27 5.54 -5.30 -19.47
N GLU A 28 5.46 -5.47 -18.14
CA GLU A 28 4.17 -5.49 -17.44
C GLU A 28 3.80 -4.09 -16.93
N SER A 29 2.58 -3.65 -17.22
CA SER A 29 2.05 -2.41 -16.66
C SER A 29 1.86 -2.58 -15.15
N LEU A 30 2.39 -1.62 -14.37
CA LEU A 30 2.19 -1.57 -12.93
C LEU A 30 0.99 -0.69 -12.59
N TYR A 31 0.28 -1.09 -11.55
CA TYR A 31 -0.94 -0.46 -11.07
C TYR A 31 -0.76 -0.06 -9.61
N ASP A 32 -1.48 0.97 -9.19
CA ASP A 32 -1.42 1.53 -7.84
C ASP A 32 -2.75 1.26 -7.12
N LEU A 33 -2.68 0.58 -5.97
CA LEU A 33 -3.76 0.56 -5.00
C LEU A 33 -3.65 1.80 -4.11
N ILE A 34 -4.61 2.71 -4.20
CA ILE A 34 -4.65 3.90 -3.33
C ILE A 34 -5.10 3.47 -1.93
N ILE A 35 -4.29 3.77 -0.91
CA ILE A 35 -4.66 3.47 0.48
C ILE A 35 -5.45 4.66 1.06
N PRO A 36 -6.74 4.46 1.40
CA PRO A 36 -7.56 5.53 1.96
C PRO A 36 -7.00 6.02 3.32
N PRO A 37 -7.14 7.32 3.63
CA PRO A 37 -6.88 7.82 4.97
C PRO A 37 -7.72 7.08 6.02
N GLY A 38 -7.11 6.71 7.15
CA GLY A 38 -7.78 5.98 8.22
C GLY A 38 -7.71 4.45 8.08
N THR A 39 -7.07 3.93 7.03
CA THR A 39 -6.73 2.50 6.95
C THR A 39 -5.84 2.10 8.12
N VAL A 40 -6.17 0.98 8.78
CA VAL A 40 -5.42 0.47 9.93
C VAL A 40 -4.02 0.02 9.49
N VAL A 41 -2.98 0.47 10.20
CA VAL A 41 -1.58 0.24 9.81
C VAL A 41 -1.24 -1.26 9.68
N SER A 42 -1.75 -2.13 10.55
CA SER A 42 -1.50 -3.57 10.45
C SER A 42 -1.98 -4.17 9.13
N ILE A 43 -3.18 -3.79 8.68
CA ILE A 43 -3.74 -4.26 7.40
C ILE A 43 -2.83 -3.85 6.22
N ILE A 44 -2.24 -2.65 6.28
CA ILE A 44 -1.29 -2.19 5.26
C ILE A 44 -0.03 -3.07 5.23
N TYR A 45 0.49 -3.46 6.40
CA TYR A 45 1.63 -4.37 6.50
C TYR A 45 1.29 -5.74 5.92
N ASP A 46 0.14 -6.30 6.29
CA ASP A 46 -0.33 -7.60 5.80
C ASP A 46 -0.41 -7.60 4.27
N ILE A 47 -0.99 -6.56 3.67
CA ILE A 47 -1.09 -6.44 2.20
C ILE A 47 0.30 -6.41 1.54
N VAL A 48 1.22 -5.61 2.09
CA VAL A 48 2.57 -5.45 1.53
C VAL A 48 3.38 -6.75 1.62
N GLU A 49 3.17 -7.54 2.66
CA GLU A 49 3.82 -8.83 2.85
C GLU A 49 3.19 -9.93 1.98
N GLU A 50 1.87 -10.08 2.01
CA GLU A 50 1.13 -11.16 1.32
C GLU A 50 1.16 -11.02 -0.20
N PHE A 51 0.92 -9.81 -0.72
CA PHE A 51 0.81 -9.58 -2.17
C PHE A 51 2.12 -9.13 -2.81
N ASP A 52 3.15 -8.87 -1.99
CA ASP A 52 4.45 -8.34 -2.41
C ASP A 52 4.32 -7.06 -3.25
N LEU A 53 3.47 -6.14 -2.79
CA LEU A 53 3.31 -4.81 -3.38
C LEU A 53 4.35 -3.84 -2.81
N GLU A 54 4.76 -2.88 -3.63
CA GLU A 54 5.72 -1.84 -3.29
C GLU A 54 4.99 -0.62 -2.69
N PRO A 55 5.19 -0.29 -1.41
CA PRO A 55 4.62 0.90 -0.80
C PRO A 55 5.40 2.15 -1.24
N ILE A 56 4.73 3.09 -1.91
CA ILE A 56 5.31 4.37 -2.33
C ILE A 56 4.36 5.52 -2.03
N THR A 57 4.89 6.73 -1.90
CA THR A 57 4.08 7.95 -1.81
C THR A 57 3.93 8.61 -3.18
N ARG A 58 2.72 9.07 -3.49
CA ARG A 58 2.41 9.83 -4.69
C ARG A 58 1.75 11.15 -4.36
N LYS A 59 2.20 12.21 -5.01
CA LYS A 59 1.53 13.50 -4.97
C LYS A 59 0.36 13.46 -5.96
N MET A 60 -0.86 13.57 -5.45
CA MET A 60 -2.07 13.56 -6.28
C MET A 60 -3.04 14.67 -5.83
N PRO A 61 -3.84 15.22 -6.76
CA PRO A 61 -4.91 16.12 -6.41
C PRO A 61 -6.02 15.34 -5.69
N VAL A 62 -6.37 15.76 -4.48
CA VAL A 62 -7.43 15.14 -3.69
C VAL A 62 -8.49 16.20 -3.40
N SER A 63 -9.72 15.99 -3.86
CA SER A 63 -10.82 16.94 -3.64
C SER A 63 -11.34 16.98 -2.19
N ILE A 64 -10.60 16.41 -1.23
CA ILE A 64 -10.99 16.31 0.18
C ILE A 64 -10.31 17.44 0.95
N ALA A 65 -11.12 18.28 1.62
CA ALA A 65 -10.70 19.30 2.58
C ALA A 65 -9.81 20.44 2.02
N ASN A 66 -10.29 21.16 1.00
CA ASN A 66 -9.72 22.44 0.52
C ASN A 66 -8.21 22.42 0.20
N SER A 67 -7.66 21.28 -0.26
CA SER A 67 -6.24 21.16 -0.59
C SER A 67 -6.07 20.73 -2.05
N GLU A 68 -5.17 21.41 -2.76
CA GLU A 68 -4.99 21.19 -4.20
C GLU A 68 -4.22 19.90 -4.50
N GLU A 69 -3.25 19.52 -3.64
CA GLU A 69 -2.44 18.30 -3.78
C GLU A 69 -2.03 17.72 -2.42
N ARG A 70 -2.03 16.39 -2.30
CA ARG A 70 -1.61 15.64 -1.10
C ARG A 70 -0.65 14.52 -1.47
N GLU A 71 0.26 14.19 -0.56
CA GLU A 71 1.00 12.93 -0.62
C GLU A 71 0.10 11.82 -0.09
N ILE A 72 -0.11 10.79 -0.92
CA ILE A 72 -0.95 9.64 -0.62
C ILE A 72 -0.08 8.39 -0.70
N LEU A 73 -0.27 7.48 0.24
CA LEU A 73 0.30 6.14 0.15
C LEU A 73 -0.43 5.36 -0.96
N VAL A 74 0.36 4.75 -1.85
CA VAL A 74 -0.12 3.74 -2.78
C VAL A 74 0.71 2.48 -2.64
N LEU A 75 0.09 1.33 -2.90
CA LEU A 75 0.78 0.04 -2.99
C LEU A 75 0.82 -0.37 -4.46
N ARG A 76 2.02 -0.45 -5.02
CA ARG A 76 2.26 -0.64 -6.44
C ARG A 76 2.60 -2.09 -6.78
N GLY A 77 2.04 -2.62 -7.87
CA GLY A 77 2.42 -3.92 -8.39
C GLY A 77 1.64 -4.35 -9.64
N PRO A 78 1.77 -5.63 -10.04
CA PRO A 78 0.99 -6.22 -11.13
C PRO A 78 -0.52 -6.17 -10.87
N LEU A 79 -1.32 -6.02 -11.92
CA LEU A 79 -2.79 -5.83 -11.83
C LEU A 79 -3.48 -6.92 -10.98
N GLU A 80 -3.16 -8.18 -11.22
CA GLU A 80 -3.77 -9.33 -10.52
C GLU A 80 -3.55 -9.23 -9.01
N LYS A 81 -2.33 -8.87 -8.58
CA LYS A 81 -1.97 -8.69 -7.17
C LYS A 81 -2.65 -7.47 -6.57
N VAL A 82 -2.73 -6.38 -7.33
CA VAL A 82 -3.41 -5.15 -6.91
C VAL A 82 -4.90 -5.38 -6.67
N GLN A 83 -5.57 -6.12 -7.56
CA GLN A 83 -7.00 -6.45 -7.41
C GLN A 83 -7.25 -7.42 -6.24
N ALA A 84 -6.38 -8.41 -6.04
CA ALA A 84 -6.47 -9.30 -4.88
C ALA A 84 -6.27 -8.54 -3.56
N ALA A 85 -5.29 -7.63 -3.52
CA ALA A 85 -5.05 -6.75 -2.39
C ALA A 85 -6.21 -5.78 -2.11
N GLU A 86 -6.88 -5.26 -3.15
CA GLU A 86 -8.06 -4.41 -3.01
C GLU A 86 -9.21 -5.16 -2.33
N ALA A 87 -9.49 -6.39 -2.76
CA ALA A 87 -10.53 -7.23 -2.16
C ALA A 87 -10.21 -7.54 -0.69
N PHE A 88 -8.96 -7.94 -0.40
CA PHE A 88 -8.49 -8.17 0.97
C PHE A 88 -8.62 -6.93 1.85
N LEU A 89 -8.16 -5.77 1.36
CA LEU A 89 -8.25 -4.49 2.07
C LEU A 89 -9.71 -4.19 2.48
N TYR A 90 -10.66 -4.37 1.57
CA TYR A 90 -12.06 -4.12 1.85
C TYR A 90 -12.60 -5.08 2.93
N GLU A 91 -12.31 -6.37 2.83
CA GLU A 91 -12.78 -7.39 3.78
C GLU A 91 -12.20 -7.17 5.18
N GLU A 92 -10.89 -6.92 5.30
CA GLU A 92 -10.23 -6.67 6.58
C GLU A 92 -10.71 -5.36 7.22
N MET A 93 -10.86 -4.29 6.44
CA MET A 93 -11.41 -3.03 6.97
C MET A 93 -12.84 -3.20 7.43
N LYS A 94 -13.68 -3.94 6.69
CA LYS A 94 -15.05 -4.24 7.10
C LYS A 94 -15.08 -5.06 8.39
N SER A 95 -14.28 -6.12 8.47
CA SER A 95 -14.12 -6.95 9.67
C SER A 95 -13.67 -6.11 10.87
N TRP A 96 -12.72 -5.21 10.67
CA TRP A 96 -12.24 -4.32 11.73
C TRP A 96 -13.34 -3.38 12.24
N ILE A 97 -14.15 -2.80 11.35
CA ILE A 97 -15.29 -1.94 11.72
C ILE A 97 -16.37 -2.74 12.46
N GLU A 98 -16.68 -3.96 12.02
CA GLU A 98 -17.74 -4.79 12.60
C GLU A 98 -17.35 -5.39 13.97
N ASN A 99 -16.05 -5.57 14.23
CA ASN A 99 -15.52 -6.12 15.49
C ASN A 99 -15.02 -5.05 16.49
N GLN A 100 -15.33 -3.78 16.25
CA GLN A 100 -15.13 -2.66 17.19
C GLN A 100 -16.22 -2.60 18.26
#